data_AF-A0A1E5IMF2-F1
#
_entry.id   AF-A0A1E5IMF2-F1
#
_cell.length_a   1.000
_cell.length_b   1.000
_cell.length_c   1.000
_cell.angle_alpha   90.00
_cell.angle_beta   90.00
_cell.angle_gamma   90.00
#
_symmetry.space_group_name_H-M   'P 1'
#
loop_
_entity.id
_entity.type
_entity.pdbx_description
1 polymer ?
#
loop_
_entity_poly.entity_id
_entity_poly.type
_entity_poly.pdbx_seq_one_letter_code
_entity_poly.pdbx_strand_id
1 'polypeptide(L)'
;MIRAIYSINGTATTVYKALKIWEDYKKKKPNLIWIDIYLENHELGQEETLLLSESFKFHEMSIEDCLFPQYPKIEEFGNYVFAAVHGIQLKPHYFQEFEDSIYELDIFVGKGFVVTVHAEELFFLETLFEKQKQDRRLK
;
A
#
# COMPACT_ATOMS: atom_id res chain seq x y z
N MET A 1 9.80 -2.01 1.93
CA MET A 1 9.49 -0.96 2.95
C MET A 1 7.99 -0.86 3.25
N ILE A 2 7.61 -0.95 4.52
CA ILE A 2 6.21 -0.77 4.98
C ILE A 2 6.02 0.58 5.68
N ARG A 3 4.98 1.32 5.30
CA ARG A 3 4.51 2.53 5.98
C ARG A 3 3.00 2.52 6.15
N ALA A 4 2.47 3.34 7.05
CA ALA A 4 1.04 3.38 7.32
C ALA A 4 0.54 4.74 7.80
N ILE A 5 -0.72 5.02 7.49
CA ILE A 5 -1.53 6.13 8.01
C ILE A 5 -2.76 5.53 8.71
N TYR A 6 -3.05 5.96 9.94
CA TYR A 6 -4.32 5.63 10.59
C TYR A 6 -4.82 6.78 11.45
N SER A 7 -6.13 6.85 11.67
CA SER A 7 -6.76 7.89 12.49
C SER A 7 -7.44 7.31 13.72
N ILE A 8 -7.16 7.91 14.87
CA ILE A 8 -7.80 7.58 16.15
C ILE A 8 -8.40 8.87 16.69
N ASN A 9 -9.71 8.87 16.97
CA ASN A 9 -10.44 10.04 17.50
C ASN A 9 -10.17 11.33 16.69
N GLY A 10 -10.14 11.24 15.36
CA GLY A 10 -9.89 12.38 14.47
C GLY A 10 -8.42 12.81 14.35
N THR A 11 -7.51 12.13 15.04
CA THR A 11 -6.06 12.38 14.95
C THR A 11 -5.40 11.35 14.04
N ALA A 12 -5.00 11.78 12.85
CA ALA A 12 -4.24 10.97 11.92
C ALA A 12 -2.77 10.83 12.37
N THR A 13 -2.21 9.64 12.25
CA THR A 13 -0.84 9.28 12.63
C THR A 13 -0.17 8.55 11.46
N THR A 14 1.04 8.97 11.11
CA THR A 14 1.88 8.27 10.11
C THR A 14 3.01 7.53 10.81
N VAL A 15 3.23 6.29 10.39
CA VAL A 15 4.29 5.40 10.89
C VAL A 15 5.09 4.90 9.70
N TYR A 16 6.42 5.03 9.78
CA TYR A 16 7.36 4.49 8.80
C TYR A 16 8.06 3.25 9.39
N LYS A 17 8.42 2.28 8.55
CA LYS A 17 9.03 1.00 8.95
C LYS A 17 8.16 0.23 9.95
N ALA A 18 6.90 0.02 9.54
CA ALA A 18 5.81 -0.33 10.44
C ALA A 18 5.70 -1.85 10.74
N LEU A 19 6.79 -2.47 11.22
CA LEU A 19 6.92 -3.93 11.38
C LEU A 19 5.87 -4.59 12.29
N LYS A 20 5.31 -3.82 13.23
CA LYS A 20 4.27 -4.28 14.18
C LYS A 20 2.95 -3.54 13.99
N ILE A 21 2.72 -2.97 12.81
CA ILE A 21 1.57 -2.10 12.57
C ILE A 21 0.24 -2.80 12.79
N TRP A 22 0.16 -4.09 12.45
CA TRP A 22 -1.06 -4.86 12.66
C TRP A 22 -1.38 -5.08 14.14
N GLU A 23 -0.36 -5.31 14.97
CA GLU A 23 -0.54 -5.40 16.42
C GLU A 23 -0.98 -4.05 17.01
N ASP A 24 -0.41 -2.96 16.52
CA ASP A 24 -0.83 -1.60 16.87
C ASP A 24 -2.27 -1.32 16.45
N TYR A 25 -2.67 -1.73 15.24
CA TYR A 25 -4.04 -1.63 14.75
C TYR A 25 -5.02 -2.36 15.65
N LYS A 26 -4.74 -3.63 16.00
CA LYS A 26 -5.58 -4.44 16.91
C LYS A 26 -5.73 -3.81 18.29
N LYS A 27 -4.66 -3.20 18.82
CA LYS A 27 -4.67 -2.53 20.14
C LYS A 27 -5.39 -1.19 20.11
N LYS A 28 -5.07 -0.35 19.13
CA LYS A 28 -5.55 1.04 19.04
C LYS A 28 -6.94 1.16 18.41
N LYS A 29 -7.37 0.16 17.66
CA LYS A 29 -8.69 0.06 16.99
C LYS A 29 -9.09 1.33 16.23
N PRO A 30 -8.25 1.83 15.30
CA PRO A 30 -8.67 2.93 14.44
C PRO A 30 -9.80 2.47 13.51
N ASN A 31 -10.66 3.41 13.09
CA ASN A 31 -11.75 3.10 12.16
C ASN A 31 -11.25 2.74 10.75
N LEU A 32 -10.09 3.25 10.37
CA LEU A 32 -9.43 3.02 9.10
C LEU A 32 -7.91 3.04 9.29
N ILE A 33 -7.24 2.07 8.68
CA ILE A 33 -5.79 2.09 8.47
C ILE A 33 -5.50 1.97 6.97
N TRP A 34 -4.59 2.80 6.47
CA TRP A 34 -4.00 2.64 5.16
C TRP A 34 -2.55 2.21 5.35
N ILE A 35 -2.19 1.04 4.84
CA ILE A 35 -0.83 0.53 4.78
C ILE A 35 -0.35 0.62 3.34
N ASP A 36 0.88 1.07 3.16
CA ASP A 36 1.53 1.12 1.87
C ASP A 36 2.84 0.33 1.93
N ILE A 37 3.02 -0.56 0.96
CA ILE A 37 4.12 -1.51 0.87
C ILE A 37 4.85 -1.26 -0.45
N TYR A 38 6.10 -0.80 -0.33
CA TYR A 38 7.02 -0.70 -1.44
C TYR A 38 7.88 -1.97 -1.52
N LEU A 39 7.84 -2.68 -2.65
CA LEU A 39 8.62 -3.88 -2.91
C LEU A 39 10.05 -3.51 -3.31
N GLU A 40 10.96 -3.58 -2.34
CA GLU A 40 12.38 -3.34 -2.60
C GLU A 40 12.93 -4.44 -3.51
N ASN A 41 13.54 -4.05 -4.63
CA ASN A 41 14.05 -4.97 -5.66
C ASN A 41 12.99 -5.89 -6.27
N HIS A 42 11.71 -5.48 -6.29
CA HIS A 42 10.60 -6.29 -6.80
C HIS A 42 10.37 -7.61 -6.04
N GLU A 43 10.77 -7.68 -4.77
CA GLU A 43 10.61 -8.88 -3.95
C GLU A 43 9.76 -8.60 -2.71
N LEU A 44 8.99 -9.60 -2.28
CA LEU A 44 8.32 -9.60 -0.98
C LEU A 44 9.30 -10.08 0.09
N GLY A 45 9.67 -9.16 0.99
CA GLY A 45 10.40 -9.51 2.20
C GLY A 45 9.56 -10.39 3.13
N GLN A 46 10.24 -10.97 4.13
CA GLN A 46 9.58 -11.82 5.12
C GLN A 46 8.47 -11.07 5.88
N GLU A 47 8.67 -9.78 6.15
CA GLU A 47 7.75 -8.97 6.94
C GLU A 47 6.52 -8.57 6.13
N GLU A 48 6.70 -8.17 4.87
CA GLU A 48 5.62 -7.93 3.92
C GLU A 48 4.79 -9.20 3.71
N THR A 49 5.46 -10.34 3.51
CA THR A 49 4.80 -11.64 3.34
C THR A 49 3.93 -12.00 4.55
N LEU A 50 4.46 -11.91 5.77
CA LEU A 50 3.71 -12.20 6.99
C LEU A 50 2.54 -11.22 7.20
N LEU A 51 2.71 -9.96 6.81
CA LEU A 51 1.63 -8.98 6.91
C LEU A 51 0.47 -9.35 5.96
N LEU A 52 0.77 -9.62 4.69
CA LEU A 52 -0.26 -9.95 3.69
C LEU A 52 -0.94 -11.30 3.98
N SER A 53 -0.16 -12.34 4.29
CA SER A 53 -0.64 -13.72 4.47
C SER A 53 -1.22 -14.01 5.86
N GLU A 54 -0.54 -13.65 6.95
CA GLU A 54 -0.94 -14.07 8.30
C GLU A 54 -1.82 -13.02 9.00
N SER A 55 -1.52 -11.74 8.79
CA SER A 55 -2.24 -10.65 9.45
C SER A 55 -3.54 -10.32 8.75
N PHE A 56 -3.49 -10.07 7.44
CA PHE A 56 -4.66 -9.76 6.63
C PHE A 56 -5.35 -10.98 6.02
N LYS A 57 -4.63 -12.10 5.88
CA LYS A 57 -5.16 -13.34 5.30
C LYS A 57 -5.67 -13.14 3.88
N PHE A 58 -4.92 -12.39 3.09
CA PHE A 58 -5.17 -12.29 1.66
C PHE A 58 -4.91 -13.64 0.99
N HIS A 59 -5.66 -13.89 -0.07
CA HIS A 59 -5.55 -15.09 -0.88
C HIS A 59 -4.17 -15.14 -1.54
N GLU A 60 -3.55 -16.33 -1.56
CA GLU A 60 -2.20 -16.56 -2.09
C GLU A 60 -2.03 -16.02 -3.51
N MET A 61 -2.96 -16.33 -4.42
CA MET A 61 -2.94 -15.80 -5.80
C MET A 61 -2.86 -14.27 -5.87
N SER A 62 -3.60 -13.54 -5.03
CA SER A 62 -3.54 -12.06 -5.04
C SER A 62 -2.24 -11.51 -4.47
N ILE A 63 -1.57 -12.26 -3.57
CA ILE A 63 -0.24 -11.91 -3.07
C ILE A 63 0.81 -12.17 -4.17
N GLU A 64 0.71 -13.28 -4.88
CA GLU A 64 1.58 -13.61 -6.01
C GLU A 64 1.43 -12.59 -7.14
N ASP A 65 0.22 -12.12 -7.41
CA ASP A 65 -0.07 -11.07 -8.39
C ASP A 65 0.73 -9.79 -8.11
N CYS A 66 1.04 -9.48 -6.85
CA CYS A 66 1.79 -8.26 -6.50
C CYS A 66 3.27 -8.31 -6.94
N LEU A 67 3.79 -9.50 -7.26
CA LEU A 67 5.19 -9.70 -7.64
C LEU A 67 5.44 -9.52 -9.14
N PHE A 68 4.39 -9.59 -9.95
CA PHE A 68 4.51 -9.59 -11.41
C PHE A 68 3.43 -8.69 -12.01
N PRO A 69 3.77 -7.77 -12.93
CA PRO A 69 2.79 -6.92 -13.58
C PRO A 69 1.61 -7.72 -14.15
N GLN A 70 0.40 -7.39 -13.72
CA GLN A 70 -0.84 -8.01 -14.18
C GLN A 70 -1.56 -7.12 -15.20
N TYR A 71 -2.62 -7.64 -15.80
CA TYR A 71 -3.61 -6.78 -16.46
C TYR A 71 -4.52 -6.14 -15.41
N PRO A 72 -5.09 -4.93 -15.67
CA PRO A 72 -6.01 -4.32 -14.73
C PRO A 72 -7.20 -5.23 -14.44
N LYS A 73 -7.44 -5.50 -13.15
CA LYS A 73 -8.49 -6.43 -12.71
C LYS A 73 -9.05 -6.03 -11.36
N ILE A 74 -10.25 -6.51 -11.07
CA ILE A 74 -10.91 -6.41 -9.77
C ILE A 74 -11.44 -7.80 -9.42
N GLU A 75 -11.11 -8.27 -8.23
CA GLU A 75 -11.51 -9.57 -7.72
C GLU A 75 -12.09 -9.43 -6.31
N GLU A 76 -13.25 -10.03 -6.08
CA GLU A 76 -13.92 -10.02 -4.78
C GLU A 76 -13.57 -11.26 -3.97
N PHE A 77 -13.12 -11.05 -2.75
CA PHE A 77 -12.91 -12.08 -1.74
C PHE A 77 -13.83 -11.78 -0.56
N GLY A 78 -14.25 -12.80 0.19
CA GLY A 78 -15.36 -12.66 1.15
C GLY A 78 -15.29 -11.46 2.11
N ASN A 79 -14.10 -11.01 2.50
CA ASN A 79 -13.89 -9.89 3.41
C ASN A 79 -13.13 -8.68 2.81
N TYR A 80 -12.74 -8.72 1.54
CA TYR A 80 -11.99 -7.65 0.88
C TYR A 80 -12.09 -7.72 -0.66
N VAL A 81 -11.78 -6.62 -1.33
CA VAL A 81 -11.62 -6.56 -2.78
C VAL A 81 -10.14 -6.39 -3.09
N PHE A 82 -9.64 -7.14 -4.06
CA PHE A 82 -8.33 -6.92 -4.69
C PHE A 82 -8.53 -6.18 -6.00
N ALA A 83 -7.67 -5.20 -6.28
CA ALA A 83 -7.63 -4.52 -7.56
C ALA A 83 -6.18 -4.26 -7.98
N ALA A 84 -5.82 -4.70 -9.18
CA ALA A 84 -4.59 -4.27 -9.86
C ALA A 84 -4.98 -3.11 -10.79
N VAL A 85 -4.39 -1.93 -10.58
CA VAL A 85 -4.67 -0.75 -11.42
C VAL A 85 -3.39 -0.21 -12.03
N HIS A 86 -3.48 0.23 -13.28
CA HIS A 86 -2.37 0.86 -13.97
C HIS A 86 -2.54 2.37 -14.01
N GLY A 87 -1.43 3.07 -13.83
CA GLY A 87 -1.38 4.52 -14.00
C GLY A 87 -0.14 4.93 -14.81
N ILE A 88 -0.08 6.22 -15.11
CA ILE A 88 1.04 6.82 -15.82
C ILE A 88 1.70 7.83 -14.90
N GLN A 89 3.01 7.71 -14.71
CA GLN A 89 3.82 8.66 -13.96
C GLN A 89 4.95 9.21 -14.82
N LEU A 90 5.03 10.54 -14.89
CA LEU A 90 6.12 11.21 -15.59
C LEU A 90 7.40 11.16 -14.76
N LYS A 91 8.38 10.31 -15.14
CA LYS A 91 9.69 10.22 -14.49
C LYS A 91 10.68 11.23 -15.13
N PRO A 92 11.37 12.08 -14.34
CA PRO A 92 12.16 13.19 -14.88
C PRO A 92 13.37 12.78 -15.76
N HIS A 93 13.85 11.53 -15.71
CA HIS A 93 15.17 11.17 -16.24
C HIS A 93 15.26 9.91 -17.12
N TYR A 94 14.17 9.22 -17.44
CA TYR A 94 14.26 7.92 -18.14
C TYR A 94 13.02 7.63 -18.98
N PHE A 95 12.80 8.40 -20.05
CA PHE A 95 11.98 7.87 -21.14
C PHE A 95 12.92 7.43 -22.24
N GLN A 96 13.30 6.15 -22.21
CA GLN A 96 13.69 5.50 -23.44
C GLN A 96 12.42 5.09 -24.19
N GLU A 97 11.38 4.62 -23.48
CA GLU A 97 10.10 4.20 -24.06
C GLU A 97 8.88 4.60 -23.19
N PHE A 98 7.68 4.65 -23.79
CA PHE A 98 6.43 5.01 -23.06
C PHE A 98 6.09 3.98 -21.97
N GLU A 99 6.43 2.72 -22.19
CA GLU A 99 6.19 1.60 -21.27
C GLU A 99 6.80 1.84 -19.89
N ASP A 100 7.97 2.49 -19.82
CA ASP A 100 8.65 2.86 -18.56
C ASP A 100 7.87 3.87 -17.69
N SER A 101 6.85 4.52 -18.27
CA SER A 101 5.96 5.47 -17.59
C SER A 101 4.81 4.79 -16.87
N ILE A 102 4.52 3.53 -17.23
CA ILE A 102 3.38 2.79 -16.70
C ILE A 102 3.79 2.18 -15.37
N TYR A 103 2.95 2.36 -14.36
CA TYR A 103 3.10 1.68 -13.08
C TYR A 103 1.85 0.87 -12.77
N GLU A 104 2.05 -0.20 -12.00
CA GLU A 104 0.98 -0.94 -11.35
C GLU A 104 0.89 -0.54 -9.87
N LEU A 105 -0.34 -0.48 -9.37
CA LEU A 105 -0.65 -0.35 -7.96
C LEU A 105 -1.67 -1.42 -7.61
N ASP A 106 -1.27 -2.32 -6.74
CA ASP A 106 -2.14 -3.34 -6.19
C ASP A 106 -2.82 -2.83 -4.93
N ILE A 107 -4.13 -3.05 -4.85
CA ILE A 107 -4.97 -2.47 -3.80
C ILE A 107 -5.81 -3.59 -3.19
N PHE A 108 -5.60 -3.83 -1.91
CA PHE A 108 -6.52 -4.60 -1.08
C PHE A 108 -7.36 -3.64 -0.26
N VAL A 109 -8.68 -3.71 -0.39
CA VAL A 109 -9.60 -2.87 0.36
C VAL A 109 -10.65 -3.72 1.08
N GLY A 110 -10.77 -3.51 2.38
CA GLY A 110 -11.74 -4.22 3.20
C GLY A 110 -12.30 -3.34 4.32
N LYS A 111 -13.05 -3.96 5.23
CA LYS A 111 -13.66 -3.22 6.33
C LYS A 111 -12.60 -2.68 7.28
N GLY A 112 -12.38 -1.36 7.22
CA GLY A 112 -11.46 -0.65 8.11
C GLY A 112 -9.99 -0.69 7.69
N PHE A 113 -9.69 -1.15 6.47
CA PHE A 113 -8.33 -1.10 5.96
C PHE A 113 -8.24 -0.85 4.44
N VAL A 114 -7.12 -0.26 4.04
CA VAL A 114 -6.59 -0.25 2.68
C VAL A 114 -5.15 -0.71 2.76
N VAL A 115 -4.72 -1.64 1.90
CA VAL A 115 -3.32 -2.00 1.72
C VAL A 115 -2.96 -1.76 0.26
N THR A 116 -1.95 -0.93 0.01
CA THR A 116 -1.37 -0.72 -1.31
C THR A 116 -0.03 -1.43 -1.41
N VAL A 117 0.22 -2.09 -2.54
CA VAL A 117 1.51 -2.73 -2.86
C VAL A 117 1.98 -2.20 -4.21
N HIS A 118 3.26 -1.84 -4.30
CA HIS A 118 3.84 -1.33 -5.55
C HIS A 118 5.35 -1.60 -5.60
N ALA A 119 5.87 -1.88 -6.79
CA ALA A 119 7.30 -2.13 -7.01
C ALA A 119 8.08 -0.90 -7.51
N GLU A 120 7.38 0.12 -7.98
CA GLU A 120 7.95 1.37 -8.48
C GLU A 120 7.75 2.50 -7.46
N GLU A 121 8.65 3.48 -7.39
CA GLU A 121 8.39 4.67 -6.58
C GLU A 121 7.26 5.51 -7.17
N LEU A 122 6.20 5.75 -6.39
CA LEU A 122 5.02 6.50 -6.84
C LEU A 122 4.93 7.87 -6.13
N PHE A 123 5.23 8.94 -6.86
CA PHE A 123 5.30 10.31 -6.34
C PHE A 123 4.00 10.81 -5.70
N PHE A 124 2.85 10.33 -6.20
CA PHE A 124 1.56 10.71 -5.61
C PHE A 124 1.40 10.12 -4.21
N LEU A 125 1.91 8.91 -3.95
CA LEU A 125 1.92 8.31 -2.61
C LEU A 125 2.81 9.12 -1.68
N GLU A 126 4.03 9.46 -2.11
CA GLU A 126 4.91 10.34 -1.33
C GLU A 126 4.22 11.66 -0.96
N THR A 127 3.59 12.31 -1.94
CA THR A 127 2.85 13.55 -1.73
C THR A 127 1.72 13.38 -0.71
N LEU A 128 0.97 12.28 -0.76
CA LEU A 128 -0.14 12.02 0.18
C LEU A 128 0.38 11.80 1.61
N PHE A 129 1.44 11.02 1.78
CA PHE A 129 2.08 10.79 3.07
C PHE A 129 2.69 12.08 3.65
N GLU A 130 3.32 12.91 2.81
CA GLU A 130 3.85 14.22 3.22
C GLU A 130 2.76 15.21 3.63
N LYS A 131 1.65 15.30 2.86
CA LYS A 131 0.52 16.17 3.19
C LYS A 131 -0.08 15.80 4.55
N GLN A 132 -0.24 14.51 4.83
CA GLN A 132 -0.70 14.04 6.14
C GLN A 132 0.24 14.54 7.26
N LYS A 133 1.56 14.48 7.05
CA LYS A 133 2.56 14.93 8.02
C LYS A 133 2.49 16.44 8.25
N GLN A 134 2.15 17.22 7.22
CA GLN A 134 2.04 18.68 7.28
C GLN A 134 0.74 19.18 7.91
N ASP A 135 -0.39 18.47 7.76
CA ASP A 135 -1.68 18.81 8.39
C ASP A 135 -1.59 18.85 9.93
N ARG A 136 -0.59 18.18 10.52
CA ARG A 136 -0.25 18.28 11.95
C ARG A 136 0.47 19.57 12.36
N ARG A 137 0.98 20.39 11.44
CA ARG A 137 1.66 21.67 11.76
C ARG A 137 0.71 22.87 11.83
N LEU A 138 -0.56 22.69 11.47
CA LEU A 138 -1.58 23.75 11.39
C LEU A 138 -2.69 23.63 12.47
N LYS A 139 -2.50 22.75 13.46
CA LYS A 139 -3.34 22.62 14.66
C LYS A 139 -2.45 22.72 15.90
#